data_AF-W5IJ26-F1
#
_entry.id   AF-W5IJ26-F1
#
_cell.length_a   1.000
_cell.length_b   1.000
_cell.length_c   1.000
_cell.angle_alpha   90.00
_cell.angle_beta   90.00
_cell.angle_gamma   90.00
#
_symmetry.space_group_name_H-M   'P 1'
#
loop_
_entity.id
_entity.type
_entity.pdbx_description
1 polymer ?
#
loop_
_entity_poly.entity_id
_entity_poly.type
_entity_poly.pdbx_seq_one_letter_code
_entity_poly.pdbx_strand_id
1 'polypeptide(L)'
;MSGEKIYRDVPISDRPDRPVSLDRPIHRIPHQIRAIRSLQISFERPFPQERESVFVHQAQLLHSYEDDFYYPYQVIHYYPTFASLTDEELRGYVGWRTRLRKGQGQAESLTYAYLYIYEIINQIGISEPRDGFSQLTDFFSLYGSWDPHILKFKDQWLQDYVVYYQLDSQLLPPGWDLAWDQELWAFEHPFQADDKTLSAATMAASGLNLAAKSVYKKHGDLLDAALHVMAGVFRQMTDHYSRRRKNSLFTDYFGSKGTVPYDIFETVPLYKTKKYKNRDYDYAVDRDRIFHSSHGWWSVTGYDHPRGRNIKMHKLVDNLDRCIRLHYNLTRASERIPQLPAWMNKIINDELVRWDQHLAALRRQTVTVDLSQLESIRSDAAVTRDKLIVEEETDAPAEADGVDRTMSQAANFQAADFDMQEHCPGADRKGRAEENGQPGEEGLRTSEDKEDKEESISSGPALLNPQEVRLLSCLLRGDSLDWVKHEGEAVSLLVDSINTKLYDQFLDTVIEGDDSPQIIEDYRDDVESLIAMIE
;
A
#
# COMPACT_ATOMS: atom_id res chain seq x y z
N MET A 1 72.74 28.78 22.04
CA MET A 1 72.73 27.33 22.34
C MET A 1 71.29 26.88 22.44
N SER A 2 70.77 26.19 21.43
CA SER A 2 69.52 25.45 21.54
C SER A 2 69.61 24.31 20.53
N GLY A 3 69.67 23.08 21.04
CA GLY A 3 69.98 21.88 20.29
C GLY A 3 68.79 21.37 19.49
N GLU A 4 69.07 20.89 18.28
CA GLU A 4 68.18 20.07 17.46
C GLU A 4 67.74 18.84 18.25
N LYS A 5 66.42 18.67 18.43
CA LYS A 5 65.86 17.39 18.85
C LYS A 5 65.64 16.53 17.60
N ILE A 6 66.61 15.66 17.35
CA ILE A 6 66.49 14.54 16.40
C ILE A 6 65.48 13.54 16.99
N TYR A 7 64.35 13.33 16.33
CA TYR A 7 63.43 12.24 16.64
C TYR A 7 64.09 10.91 16.27
N ARG A 8 64.17 9.97 17.22
CA ARG A 8 64.50 8.56 16.95
C ARG A 8 63.22 7.75 17.17
N ASP A 9 62.85 6.95 16.18
CA ASP A 9 61.80 5.95 16.31
C ASP A 9 62.22 4.93 17.37
N VAL A 10 61.52 4.96 18.50
CA VAL A 10 61.59 3.91 19.52
C VAL A 10 60.35 3.05 19.33
N PRO A 11 60.49 1.72 19.14
CA PRO A 11 59.34 0.84 19.04
C PRO A 11 58.52 0.93 20.33
N ILE A 12 57.20 1.04 20.16
CA ILE A 12 56.23 1.07 21.27
C ILE A 12 56.40 -0.24 22.05
N SER A 13 56.78 -0.11 23.33
CA SER A 13 56.90 -1.26 24.24
C SER A 13 55.56 -1.99 24.35
N ASP A 14 55.59 -3.31 24.15
CA ASP A 14 54.46 -4.20 24.38
C ASP A 14 53.82 -3.90 25.73
N ARG A 15 52.52 -3.60 25.72
CA ARG A 15 51.71 -3.49 26.93
C ARG A 15 51.69 -4.88 27.61
N PRO A 16 51.91 -4.97 28.93
CA PRO A 16 51.85 -6.24 29.62
C PRO A 16 50.41 -6.75 29.62
N ASP A 17 50.23 -7.97 29.13
CA ASP A 17 49.14 -8.91 29.37
C ASP A 17 47.80 -8.29 29.82
N ARG A 18 46.97 -7.90 28.85
CA ARG A 18 45.52 -8.08 29.05
C ARG A 18 45.30 -9.59 29.11
N PRO A 19 44.65 -10.13 30.15
CA PRO A 19 44.26 -11.52 30.13
C PRO A 19 43.31 -11.70 28.95
N VAL A 20 43.77 -12.45 27.95
CA VAL A 20 42.92 -12.96 26.89
C VAL A 20 41.90 -13.86 27.56
N SER A 21 40.73 -13.31 27.85
CA SER A 21 39.54 -14.09 28.18
C SER A 21 39.10 -14.81 26.90
N LEU A 22 39.74 -15.93 26.57
CA LEU A 22 39.28 -16.87 25.55
C LEU A 22 39.22 -18.28 26.12
N ASP A 23 38.43 -18.46 27.18
CA ASP A 23 37.69 -19.71 27.36
C ASP A 23 36.36 -19.60 26.60
N ARG A 24 36.42 -19.26 25.30
CA ARG A 24 35.30 -19.60 24.40
C ARG A 24 35.48 -21.08 24.07
N PRO A 25 34.51 -21.97 24.35
CA PRO A 25 34.62 -23.35 23.94
C PRO A 25 34.87 -23.38 22.43
N ILE A 26 36.00 -23.94 22.00
CA ILE A 26 36.32 -24.11 20.58
C ILE A 26 35.31 -25.12 20.03
N HIS A 27 34.17 -24.63 19.56
CA HIS A 27 33.18 -25.46 18.92
C HIS A 27 33.80 -26.00 17.63
N ARG A 28 33.94 -27.33 17.55
CA ARG A 28 34.47 -27.98 16.35
C ARG A 28 33.60 -27.61 15.15
N ILE A 29 34.14 -26.83 14.23
CA ILE A 29 33.40 -26.39 13.04
C ILE A 29 33.00 -27.61 12.20
N PRO A 30 31.69 -27.83 11.95
CA PRO A 30 31.21 -28.96 11.17
C PRO A 30 31.82 -28.98 9.76
N HIS A 31 31.93 -30.17 9.16
CA HIS A 31 32.58 -30.31 7.85
C HIS A 31 31.84 -29.56 6.74
N GLN A 32 30.51 -29.46 6.82
CA GLN A 32 29.68 -28.70 5.89
C GLN A 32 29.98 -27.20 5.96
N ILE A 33 30.13 -26.66 7.17
CA ILE A 33 30.50 -25.25 7.38
C ILE A 33 31.89 -24.97 6.80
N ARG A 34 32.86 -25.87 7.04
CA ARG A 34 34.20 -25.76 6.42
C ARG A 34 34.16 -25.85 4.89
N ALA A 35 33.28 -26.68 4.34
CA ALA A 35 33.13 -26.85 2.89
C ALA A 35 32.65 -25.54 2.23
N ILE A 36 31.62 -24.89 2.79
CA ILE A 36 31.12 -23.63 2.24
C ILE A 36 32.10 -22.45 2.43
N ARG A 37 32.90 -22.45 3.51
CA ARG A 37 34.02 -21.49 3.68
C ARG A 37 35.11 -21.68 2.64
N SER A 38 35.40 -22.93 2.28
CA SER A 38 36.38 -23.23 1.24
C SER A 38 35.92 -22.73 -0.13
N LEU A 39 34.62 -22.78 -0.43
CA LEU A 39 34.07 -22.17 -1.64
C LEU A 39 34.28 -20.66 -1.67
N GLN A 40 34.09 -19.96 -0.55
CA GLN A 40 34.31 -18.51 -0.48
C GLN A 40 35.75 -18.13 -0.90
N ILE A 41 36.75 -18.79 -0.32
CA ILE A 41 38.18 -18.57 -0.62
C ILE A 41 38.53 -18.94 -2.07
N SER A 42 37.89 -19.97 -2.62
CA SER A 42 38.18 -20.45 -3.97
C SER A 42 37.74 -19.47 -5.06
N PHE A 43 36.73 -18.64 -4.76
CA PHE A 43 36.13 -17.68 -5.69
C PHE A 43 36.76 -16.27 -5.58
N GLU A 44 37.63 -16.01 -4.60
CA GLU A 44 38.41 -14.77 -4.42
C GLU A 44 39.69 -14.71 -5.30
N ARG A 45 39.92 -15.68 -6.18
CA ARG A 45 41.05 -15.76 -7.13
C ARG A 45 40.81 -14.88 -8.38
N PRO A 46 41.84 -14.54 -9.21
CA PRO A 46 41.89 -13.30 -10.00
C PRO A 46 40.91 -13.18 -11.19
N PHE A 47 39.96 -14.11 -11.31
CA PHE A 47 38.83 -14.01 -12.21
C PHE A 47 37.56 -14.03 -11.35
N PRO A 48 37.01 -12.86 -10.95
CA PRO A 48 35.84 -12.81 -10.10
C PRO A 48 34.68 -13.51 -10.81
N GLN A 49 34.24 -14.63 -10.25
CA GLN A 49 32.90 -15.14 -10.56
C GLN A 49 31.88 -14.27 -9.82
N GLU A 50 30.67 -14.18 -10.37
CA GLU A 50 29.54 -13.42 -9.80
C GLU A 50 29.31 -13.84 -8.33
N ARG A 51 29.33 -12.90 -7.37
CA ARG A 51 29.24 -13.18 -5.91
C ARG A 51 27.96 -13.95 -5.56
N GLU A 52 26.91 -13.73 -6.34
CA GLU A 52 25.61 -14.38 -6.29
C GLU A 52 25.73 -15.89 -6.54
N SER A 53 26.66 -16.29 -7.43
CA SER A 53 26.93 -17.71 -7.69
C SER A 53 27.50 -18.41 -6.46
N VAL A 54 28.35 -17.75 -5.69
CA VAL A 54 28.93 -18.31 -4.45
C VAL A 54 27.82 -18.60 -3.46
N PHE A 55 26.92 -17.65 -3.24
CA PHE A 55 25.78 -17.81 -2.34
C PHE A 55 24.95 -19.04 -2.71
N VAL A 56 24.58 -19.20 -3.98
CA VAL A 56 23.75 -20.33 -4.43
C VAL A 56 24.45 -21.68 -4.26
N HIS A 57 25.74 -21.78 -4.58
CA HIS A 57 26.48 -23.04 -4.37
C HIS A 57 26.61 -23.38 -2.87
N GLN A 58 26.83 -22.37 -2.02
CA GLN A 58 26.85 -22.55 -0.57
C GLN A 58 25.48 -23.00 -0.05
N ALA A 59 24.40 -22.37 -0.51
CA ALA A 59 23.03 -22.73 -0.14
C ALA A 59 22.69 -24.17 -0.55
N GLN A 60 23.10 -24.59 -1.75
CA GLN A 60 22.92 -25.96 -2.24
C GLN A 60 23.63 -26.98 -1.35
N LEU A 61 24.87 -26.71 -0.94
CA LEU A 61 25.61 -27.58 -0.02
C LEU A 61 24.99 -27.63 1.37
N LEU A 62 24.40 -26.51 1.83
CA LEU A 62 23.71 -26.46 3.10
C LEU A 62 22.29 -27.02 3.03
N HIS A 63 21.68 -27.18 1.87
CA HIS A 63 20.23 -27.43 1.75
C HIS A 63 19.73 -28.57 2.66
N SER A 64 20.43 -29.72 2.66
CA SER A 64 20.09 -30.90 3.47
C SER A 64 20.82 -30.95 4.82
N TYR A 65 21.69 -29.99 5.12
CA TYR A 65 22.41 -29.93 6.39
C TYR A 65 21.51 -29.38 7.50
N GLU A 66 21.44 -30.15 8.59
CA GLU A 66 20.79 -29.77 9.85
C GLU A 66 21.85 -29.57 10.93
N ASP A 67 21.62 -28.63 11.82
CA ASP A 67 22.45 -28.34 13.00
C ASP A 67 21.49 -28.15 14.20
N ASP A 68 21.95 -28.41 15.41
CA ASP A 68 21.21 -28.20 16.66
C ASP A 68 21.74 -27.01 17.45
N PHE A 69 22.80 -26.34 16.95
CA PHE A 69 23.41 -25.19 17.58
C PHE A 69 22.44 -24.02 17.74
N TYR A 70 22.41 -23.46 18.94
CA TYR A 70 21.69 -22.24 19.26
C TYR A 70 22.69 -21.12 19.52
N TYR A 71 22.61 -20.05 18.73
CA TYR A 71 23.42 -18.85 18.90
C TYR A 71 22.61 -17.81 19.69
N PRO A 72 23.01 -17.44 20.92
CA PRO A 72 22.17 -16.66 21.83
C PRO A 72 22.25 -15.14 21.61
N TYR A 73 23.13 -14.67 20.73
CA TYR A 73 23.37 -13.24 20.52
C TYR A 73 22.65 -12.71 19.29
N GLN A 74 22.39 -11.41 19.29
CA GLN A 74 21.79 -10.73 18.15
C GLN A 74 22.75 -10.77 16.95
N VAL A 75 22.21 -11.11 15.78
CA VAL A 75 22.92 -11.10 14.52
C VAL A 75 22.29 -10.02 13.65
N ILE A 76 23.08 -9.04 13.22
CA ILE A 76 22.63 -7.93 12.37
C ILE A 76 23.63 -7.76 11.24
N HIS A 77 23.20 -8.12 10.04
CA HIS A 77 23.91 -7.92 8.79
C HIS A 77 22.90 -7.46 7.74
N TYR A 78 23.18 -6.32 7.10
CA TYR A 78 22.39 -5.80 5.98
C TYR A 78 22.72 -6.56 4.70
N TYR A 79 21.71 -6.90 3.91
CA TYR A 79 21.82 -7.71 2.69
C TYR A 79 22.75 -8.94 2.85
N PRO A 80 22.44 -9.83 3.81
CA PRO A 80 23.39 -10.82 4.28
C PRO A 80 23.65 -11.91 3.24
N THR A 81 24.90 -12.39 3.20
CA THR A 81 25.26 -13.66 2.57
C THR A 81 25.88 -14.57 3.63
N PHE A 82 26.09 -15.85 3.35
CA PHE A 82 26.79 -16.73 4.30
C PHE A 82 28.22 -16.24 4.61
N ALA A 83 28.84 -15.49 3.70
CA ALA A 83 30.13 -14.86 3.90
C ALA A 83 30.12 -13.75 4.97
N SER A 84 28.97 -13.12 5.21
CA SER A 84 28.81 -12.07 6.22
C SER A 84 28.81 -12.62 7.65
N LEU A 85 28.39 -13.87 7.83
CA LEU A 85 28.24 -14.49 9.15
C LEU A 85 29.57 -15.07 9.64
N THR A 86 29.84 -15.00 10.94
CA THR A 86 30.90 -15.81 11.58
C THR A 86 30.53 -17.30 11.56
N ASP A 87 31.47 -18.19 11.88
CA ASP A 87 31.19 -19.63 11.91
C ASP A 87 30.14 -20.01 12.96
N GLU A 88 30.12 -19.33 14.11
CA GLU A 88 29.11 -19.54 15.16
C GLU A 88 27.74 -19.01 14.71
N GLU A 89 27.69 -17.82 14.11
CA GLU A 89 26.46 -17.24 13.58
C GLU A 89 25.87 -18.09 12.45
N LEU A 90 26.72 -18.65 11.59
CA LEU A 90 26.29 -19.52 10.50
C LEU A 90 25.75 -20.86 11.00
N ARG A 91 26.35 -21.43 12.04
CA ARG A 91 25.77 -22.58 12.74
C ARG A 91 24.44 -22.23 13.39
N GLY A 92 24.35 -21.04 13.99
CA GLY A 92 23.10 -20.50 14.55
C GLY A 92 22.00 -20.39 13.50
N TYR A 93 22.32 -19.90 12.31
CA TYR A 93 21.41 -19.84 11.17
C TYR A 93 20.89 -21.24 10.79
N VAL A 94 21.79 -22.22 10.61
CA VAL A 94 21.38 -23.59 10.24
C VAL A 94 20.54 -24.22 11.35
N GLY A 95 20.89 -23.99 12.61
CA GLY A 95 20.12 -24.46 13.76
C GLY A 95 18.71 -23.87 13.80
N TRP A 96 18.59 -22.55 13.63
CA TRP A 96 17.30 -21.86 13.51
C TRP A 96 16.49 -22.37 12.32
N ARG A 97 17.09 -22.49 11.13
CA ARG A 97 16.43 -23.01 9.92
C ARG A 97 15.94 -24.45 10.13
N THR A 98 16.70 -25.27 10.86
CA THR A 98 16.30 -26.64 11.22
C THR A 98 15.06 -26.64 12.12
N ARG A 99 15.04 -25.80 13.16
CA ARG A 99 13.87 -25.64 14.04
C ARG A 99 12.65 -25.11 13.28
N LEU A 100 12.85 -24.13 12.41
CA LEU A 100 11.81 -23.56 11.55
C LEU A 100 11.14 -24.64 10.68
N ARG A 101 11.95 -25.44 9.96
CA ARG A 101 11.44 -26.54 9.10
C ARG A 101 10.70 -27.64 9.87
N LYS A 102 11.02 -27.83 11.16
CA LYS A 102 10.36 -28.78 12.06
C LYS A 102 9.10 -28.22 12.75
N GLY A 103 8.70 -26.97 12.42
CA GLY A 103 7.55 -26.31 13.04
C GLY A 103 7.81 -25.81 14.47
N GLN A 104 9.08 -25.72 14.87
CA GLN A 104 9.54 -25.25 16.19
C GLN A 104 10.24 -23.88 16.09
N GLY A 105 9.98 -23.13 15.01
CA GLY A 105 10.58 -21.83 14.77
C GLY A 105 9.97 -20.71 15.62
N GLN A 106 10.74 -19.64 15.79
CA GLN A 106 10.31 -18.37 16.38
C GLN A 106 11.04 -17.22 15.67
N ALA A 107 10.62 -15.98 15.92
CA ALA A 107 11.44 -14.82 15.53
C ALA A 107 12.78 -14.86 16.28
N GLU A 108 13.86 -14.79 15.52
CA GLU A 108 15.22 -14.65 16.06
C GLU A 108 15.86 -13.42 15.41
N SER A 109 16.64 -13.59 14.34
CA SER A 109 17.27 -12.49 13.62
C SER A 109 16.64 -12.29 12.24
N LEU A 110 16.36 -11.03 11.88
CA LEU A 110 15.99 -10.65 10.52
C LEU A 110 17.06 -11.07 9.50
N THR A 111 18.35 -11.07 9.87
CA THR A 111 19.43 -11.60 9.02
C THR A 111 19.20 -13.05 8.65
N TYR A 112 18.77 -13.89 9.60
CA TYR A 112 18.45 -15.29 9.33
C TYR A 112 17.20 -15.42 8.45
N ALA A 113 16.16 -14.63 8.72
CA ALA A 113 14.96 -14.61 7.90
C ALA A 113 15.28 -14.22 6.44
N TYR A 114 16.08 -13.19 6.21
CA TYR A 114 16.50 -12.77 4.87
C TYR A 114 17.33 -13.85 4.14
N LEU A 115 18.29 -14.49 4.81
CA LEU A 115 19.02 -15.62 4.22
C LEU A 115 18.09 -16.75 3.78
N TYR A 116 17.09 -17.08 4.61
CA TYR A 116 16.10 -18.10 4.26
C TYR A 116 15.21 -17.69 3.07
N ILE A 117 14.80 -16.43 3.00
CA ILE A 117 14.11 -15.89 1.83
C ILE A 117 14.98 -15.98 0.58
N TYR A 118 16.27 -15.66 0.68
CA TYR A 118 17.22 -15.76 -0.44
C TYR A 118 17.39 -17.22 -0.91
N GLU A 119 17.36 -18.20 0.00
CA GLU A 119 17.31 -19.62 -0.38
C GLU A 119 16.04 -19.94 -1.19
N ILE A 120 14.87 -19.47 -0.77
CA ILE A 120 13.60 -19.73 -1.47
C ILE A 120 13.58 -19.03 -2.84
N ILE A 121 14.00 -17.77 -2.91
CA ILE A 121 14.07 -16.98 -4.15
C ILE A 121 15.00 -17.66 -5.16
N ASN A 122 16.12 -18.24 -4.72
CA ASN A 122 17.04 -19.00 -5.57
C ASN A 122 16.61 -20.46 -5.81
N GLN A 123 15.39 -20.87 -5.43
CA GLN A 123 14.84 -22.22 -5.58
C GLN A 123 15.70 -23.34 -4.95
N ILE A 124 16.32 -23.07 -3.79
CA ILE A 124 17.19 -24.05 -3.13
C ILE A 124 16.36 -25.21 -2.56
N GLY A 125 16.43 -26.35 -3.24
CA GLY A 125 15.63 -27.54 -2.92
C GLY A 125 14.17 -27.48 -3.38
N ILE A 126 13.85 -26.51 -4.23
CA ILE A 126 12.53 -26.34 -4.84
C ILE A 126 12.63 -26.81 -6.29
N SER A 127 11.74 -27.72 -6.69
CA SER A 127 11.72 -28.26 -8.06
C SER A 127 10.87 -27.41 -9.00
N GLU A 128 9.73 -26.94 -8.50
CA GLU A 128 8.77 -26.14 -9.26
C GLU A 128 8.68 -24.72 -8.69
N PRO A 129 8.78 -23.65 -9.52
CA PRO A 129 8.72 -22.27 -9.03
C PRO A 129 7.43 -21.95 -8.28
N ARG A 130 6.30 -22.60 -8.64
CA ARG A 130 5.02 -22.41 -7.94
C ARG A 130 5.07 -22.84 -6.46
N ASP A 131 5.82 -23.89 -6.16
CA ASP A 131 6.00 -24.36 -4.78
C ASP A 131 6.85 -23.37 -4.00
N GLY A 132 7.89 -22.81 -4.63
CA GLY A 132 8.73 -21.78 -4.04
C GLY A 132 7.95 -20.48 -3.76
N PHE A 133 7.07 -20.07 -4.67
CA PHE A 133 6.18 -18.93 -4.44
C PHE A 133 5.24 -19.15 -3.24
N SER A 134 4.66 -20.36 -3.15
CA SER A 134 3.79 -20.74 -2.04
C SER A 134 4.56 -20.73 -0.72
N GLN A 135 5.75 -21.34 -0.69
CA GLN A 135 6.62 -21.35 0.48
C GLN A 135 7.05 -19.93 0.91
N LEU A 136 7.36 -19.05 -0.03
CA LEU A 136 7.69 -17.66 0.25
C LEU A 136 6.52 -16.90 0.88
N THR A 137 5.33 -17.08 0.32
CA THR A 137 4.08 -16.45 0.81
C THR A 137 3.71 -16.95 2.21
N ASP A 138 3.82 -18.25 2.44
CA ASP A 138 3.58 -18.88 3.74
C ASP A 138 4.61 -18.40 4.76
N PHE A 139 5.88 -18.28 4.37
CA PHE A 139 6.92 -17.77 5.25
C PHE A 139 6.69 -16.31 5.64
N PHE A 140 6.29 -15.44 4.69
CA PHE A 140 5.92 -14.07 5.03
C PHE A 140 4.73 -14.00 5.99
N SER A 141 3.73 -14.84 5.80
CA SER A 141 2.56 -14.90 6.70
C SER A 141 2.96 -15.36 8.10
N LEU A 142 3.79 -16.41 8.19
CA LEU A 142 4.28 -16.98 9.45
C LEU A 142 5.22 -16.03 10.18
N TYR A 143 6.34 -15.65 9.56
CA TYR A 143 7.36 -14.82 10.19
C TYR A 143 6.87 -13.39 10.42
N GLY A 144 6.06 -12.85 9.50
CA GLY A 144 5.45 -11.53 9.66
C GLY A 144 4.49 -11.43 10.84
N SER A 145 3.93 -12.54 11.32
CA SER A 145 3.16 -12.58 12.57
C SER A 145 4.03 -12.44 13.82
N TRP A 146 5.32 -12.77 13.72
CA TRP A 146 6.28 -12.65 14.81
C TRP A 146 7.05 -11.33 14.75
N ASP A 147 7.46 -10.92 13.55
CA ASP A 147 8.20 -9.67 13.30
C ASP A 147 7.72 -9.03 11.99
N PRO A 148 6.88 -7.98 12.04
CA PRO A 148 6.34 -7.31 10.86
C PRO A 148 7.39 -6.64 9.97
N HIS A 149 8.61 -6.37 10.46
CA HIS A 149 9.64 -5.70 9.66
C HIS A 149 10.06 -6.51 8.43
N ILE A 150 9.88 -7.84 8.45
CA ILE A 150 10.14 -8.70 7.29
C ILE A 150 9.24 -8.37 6.09
N LEU A 151 8.06 -7.77 6.34
CA LEU A 151 7.05 -7.51 5.32
C LEU A 151 7.39 -6.31 4.44
N LYS A 152 8.42 -5.52 4.78
CA LYS A 152 8.83 -4.30 4.08
C LYS A 152 8.98 -4.50 2.56
N PHE A 153 9.58 -5.62 2.14
CA PHE A 153 9.86 -5.93 0.73
C PHE A 153 8.96 -7.04 0.16
N LYS A 154 7.92 -7.46 0.92
CA LYS A 154 7.09 -8.60 0.56
C LYS A 154 6.50 -8.47 -0.84
N ASP A 155 5.80 -7.37 -1.11
CA ASP A 155 5.07 -7.21 -2.37
C ASP A 155 6.04 -7.08 -3.56
N GLN A 156 7.18 -6.40 -3.38
CA GLN A 156 8.27 -6.35 -4.37
C GLN A 156 8.79 -7.74 -4.72
N TRP A 157 9.17 -8.53 -3.72
CA TRP A 157 9.74 -9.84 -3.97
C TRP A 157 8.72 -10.83 -4.51
N LEU A 158 7.45 -10.75 -4.11
CA LEU A 158 6.40 -11.59 -4.70
C LEU A 158 6.14 -11.23 -6.17
N GLN A 159 6.11 -9.92 -6.51
CA GLN A 159 6.03 -9.47 -7.90
C GLN A 159 7.22 -9.97 -8.72
N ASP A 160 8.44 -9.73 -8.25
CA ASP A 160 9.67 -10.16 -8.91
C ASP A 160 9.69 -11.68 -9.10
N TYR A 161 9.21 -12.43 -8.12
CA TYR A 161 9.11 -13.89 -8.22
C TYR A 161 8.16 -14.32 -9.34
N VAL A 162 6.96 -13.73 -9.40
CA VAL A 162 5.99 -14.03 -10.45
C VAL A 162 6.54 -13.66 -11.83
N VAL A 163 7.14 -12.48 -11.97
CA VAL A 163 7.70 -12.00 -13.24
C VAL A 163 8.90 -12.83 -13.68
N TYR A 164 9.87 -13.05 -12.79
CA TYR A 164 11.13 -13.75 -13.10
C TYR A 164 10.91 -15.22 -13.43
N TYR A 165 9.97 -15.87 -12.73
CA TYR A 165 9.65 -17.29 -12.93
C TYR A 165 8.47 -17.54 -13.86
N GLN A 166 7.85 -16.48 -14.40
CA GLN A 166 6.71 -16.53 -15.33
C GLN A 166 5.54 -17.34 -14.78
N LEU A 167 5.17 -17.04 -13.53
CA LEU A 167 3.98 -17.61 -12.93
C LEU A 167 2.72 -16.96 -13.49
N ASP A 168 1.55 -17.45 -13.07
CA ASP A 168 0.27 -16.86 -13.44
C ASP A 168 0.15 -15.44 -12.88
N SER A 169 -0.31 -14.48 -13.70
CA SER A 169 -0.49 -13.08 -13.29
C SER A 169 -1.52 -12.92 -12.17
N GLN A 170 -2.41 -13.89 -11.96
CA GLN A 170 -3.32 -13.92 -10.82
C GLN A 170 -2.62 -14.03 -9.46
N LEU A 171 -1.34 -14.41 -9.43
CA LEU A 171 -0.54 -14.50 -8.20
C LEU A 171 0.13 -13.17 -7.82
N LEU A 172 0.04 -12.14 -8.67
CA LEU A 172 0.63 -10.85 -8.36
C LEU A 172 -0.03 -10.24 -7.11
N PRO A 173 0.78 -9.68 -6.18
CA PRO A 173 0.24 -9.04 -4.99
C PRO A 173 -0.63 -7.84 -5.37
N PRO A 174 -1.70 -7.56 -4.61
CA PRO A 174 -2.50 -6.37 -4.80
C PRO A 174 -1.68 -5.14 -4.42
N GLY A 175 -1.58 -4.18 -5.33
CA GLY A 175 -0.92 -2.92 -5.05
C GLY A 175 0.58 -2.94 -5.32
N TRP A 176 0.90 -2.91 -6.61
CA TRP A 176 1.75 -1.87 -7.19
C TRP A 176 1.34 -1.68 -8.65
N ASP A 177 1.01 -0.43 -8.97
CA ASP A 177 0.64 0.12 -10.26
C ASP A 177 -0.48 -0.54 -11.08
N LEU A 178 -0.96 -1.73 -10.76
CA LEU A 178 -2.04 -2.38 -11.51
C LEU A 178 -3.36 -1.62 -11.35
N ALA A 179 -3.70 -1.19 -10.13
CA ALA A 179 -4.88 -0.36 -9.90
C ALA A 179 -4.76 1.00 -10.61
N TRP A 180 -3.56 1.58 -10.61
CA TRP A 180 -3.28 2.82 -11.31
C TRP A 180 -3.41 2.66 -12.83
N ASP A 181 -2.79 1.64 -13.42
CA ASP A 181 -2.84 1.37 -14.85
C ASP A 181 -4.28 1.03 -15.31
N GLN A 182 -5.04 0.30 -14.48
CA GLN A 182 -6.47 0.06 -14.71
C GLN A 182 -7.29 1.36 -14.67
N GLU A 183 -7.00 2.27 -13.73
CA GLU A 183 -7.62 3.59 -13.66
C GLU A 183 -7.24 4.48 -14.87
N LEU A 184 -6.00 4.34 -15.38
CA LEU A 184 -5.53 5.08 -16.56
C LEU A 184 -6.35 4.77 -17.81
N TRP A 185 -6.88 3.56 -17.95
CA TRP A 185 -7.76 3.21 -19.07
C TRP A 185 -8.95 4.18 -19.21
N ALA A 186 -9.57 4.55 -18.08
CA ALA A 186 -10.71 5.46 -18.08
C ALA A 186 -10.33 6.87 -18.57
N PHE A 187 -9.11 7.31 -18.27
CA PHE A 187 -8.60 8.61 -18.70
C PHE A 187 -8.13 8.62 -20.16
N GLU A 188 -7.66 7.48 -20.69
CA GLU A 188 -7.30 7.35 -22.10
C GLU A 188 -8.54 7.25 -22.99
N HIS A 189 -9.61 6.62 -22.50
CA HIS A 189 -10.87 6.43 -23.21
C HIS A 189 -12.08 7.10 -22.53
N PRO A 190 -12.05 8.42 -22.25
CA PRO A 190 -13.05 9.08 -21.41
C PRO A 190 -14.46 9.13 -22.02
N PHE A 191 -14.58 8.95 -23.34
CA PHE A 191 -15.87 8.88 -24.04
C PHE A 191 -16.46 7.47 -24.11
N GLN A 192 -15.65 6.44 -23.81
CA GLN A 192 -16.09 5.04 -23.74
C GLN A 192 -16.40 4.63 -22.29
N ALA A 193 -15.66 5.20 -21.33
CA ALA A 193 -15.90 5.00 -19.91
C ALA A 193 -17.24 5.64 -19.48
N ASP A 194 -18.01 4.90 -18.67
CA ASP A 194 -19.20 5.43 -18.03
C ASP A 194 -18.84 6.45 -16.93
N ASP A 195 -19.83 7.23 -16.49
CA ASP A 195 -19.60 8.31 -15.51
C ASP A 195 -19.05 7.77 -14.19
N LYS A 196 -19.48 6.56 -13.79
CA LYS A 196 -19.05 5.92 -12.54
C LYS A 196 -17.58 5.53 -12.58
N THR A 197 -17.14 4.89 -13.65
CA THR A 197 -15.74 4.45 -13.81
C THR A 197 -14.82 5.68 -13.90
N LEU A 198 -15.18 6.67 -14.72
CA LEU A 198 -14.36 7.85 -14.91
C LEU A 198 -14.27 8.71 -13.63
N SER A 199 -15.38 8.88 -12.91
CA SER A 199 -15.38 9.62 -11.64
C SER A 199 -14.65 8.87 -10.53
N ALA A 200 -14.76 7.53 -10.45
CA ALA A 200 -14.00 6.71 -9.50
C ALA A 200 -12.49 6.84 -9.75
N ALA A 201 -12.04 6.69 -11.00
CA ALA A 201 -10.63 6.89 -11.38
C ALA A 201 -10.16 8.31 -11.05
N THR A 202 -10.97 9.33 -11.37
CA THR A 202 -10.66 10.75 -11.07
C THR A 202 -10.49 10.97 -9.56
N MET A 203 -11.36 10.37 -8.74
CA MET A 203 -11.30 10.42 -7.29
C MET A 203 -10.03 9.76 -6.74
N ALA A 204 -9.72 8.53 -7.19
CA ALA A 204 -8.52 7.81 -6.79
C ALA A 204 -7.25 8.60 -7.13
N ALA A 205 -7.13 9.06 -8.38
CA ALA A 205 -6.01 9.88 -8.83
C ALA A 205 -5.85 11.21 -8.07
N SER A 206 -6.95 11.81 -7.61
CA SER A 206 -6.93 13.06 -6.84
C SER A 206 -6.48 12.88 -5.38
N GLY A 207 -6.55 11.65 -4.84
CA GLY A 207 -6.34 11.35 -3.43
C GLY A 207 -7.35 12.05 -2.49
N LEU A 208 -8.51 12.45 -3.00
CA LEU A 208 -9.59 13.05 -2.21
C LEU A 208 -10.73 12.05 -1.99
N ASN A 209 -11.46 12.20 -0.89
CA ASN A 209 -12.69 11.46 -0.62
C ASN A 209 -13.84 12.45 -0.35
N LEU A 210 -14.64 12.72 -1.38
CA LEU A 210 -15.79 13.63 -1.30
C LEU A 210 -16.90 13.03 -0.44
N ALA A 211 -17.16 11.72 -0.55
CA ALA A 211 -18.17 11.02 0.24
C ALA A 211 -17.91 11.12 1.75
N ALA A 212 -16.64 11.22 2.16
CA ALA A 212 -16.27 11.43 3.57
C ALA A 212 -16.62 12.83 4.10
N LYS A 213 -16.74 13.86 3.24
CA LYS A 213 -16.99 15.24 3.69
C LYS A 213 -18.45 15.39 4.15
N SER A 214 -18.64 16.08 5.29
CA SER A 214 -19.95 16.28 5.96
C SER A 214 -21.07 16.79 5.04
N VAL A 215 -20.74 17.64 4.06
CA VAL A 215 -21.71 18.20 3.10
C VAL A 215 -22.35 17.11 2.23
N TYR A 216 -21.57 16.16 1.72
CA TYR A 216 -22.09 15.07 0.88
C TYR A 216 -22.78 13.98 1.71
N LYS A 217 -22.43 13.82 3.00
CA LYS A 217 -23.17 12.94 3.91
C LYS A 217 -24.59 13.43 4.18
N LYS A 218 -24.80 14.75 4.23
CA LYS A 218 -26.11 15.37 4.47
C LYS A 218 -26.98 15.42 3.22
N HIS A 219 -26.35 15.45 2.05
CA HIS A 219 -27.00 15.57 0.76
C HIS A 219 -26.47 14.51 -0.20
N GLY A 220 -27.10 13.33 -0.23
CA GLY A 220 -26.68 12.21 -1.07
C GLY A 220 -26.79 12.51 -2.57
N ASP A 221 -27.79 13.31 -2.96
CA ASP A 221 -28.00 13.82 -4.32
C ASP A 221 -26.85 14.70 -4.83
N LEU A 222 -26.17 15.41 -3.92
CA LEU A 222 -24.99 16.21 -4.22
C LEU A 222 -23.76 15.36 -4.56
N LEU A 223 -23.66 14.15 -4.01
CA LEU A 223 -22.57 13.23 -4.37
C LEU A 223 -22.76 12.73 -5.81
N ASP A 224 -23.97 12.34 -6.17
CA ASP A 224 -24.29 11.92 -7.55
C ASP A 224 -24.02 13.05 -8.54
N ALA A 225 -24.45 14.27 -8.21
CA ALA A 225 -24.15 15.46 -9.00
C ALA A 225 -22.63 15.67 -9.17
N ALA A 226 -21.85 15.53 -8.08
CA ALA A 226 -20.41 15.69 -8.13
C ALA A 226 -19.73 14.66 -9.03
N LEU A 227 -20.14 13.39 -8.95
CA LEU A 227 -19.59 12.31 -9.78
C LEU A 227 -19.91 12.51 -11.27
N HIS A 228 -21.16 12.86 -11.60
CA HIS A 228 -21.57 13.15 -12.98
C HIS A 228 -20.83 14.37 -13.56
N VAL A 229 -20.81 15.48 -12.83
CA VAL A 229 -20.12 16.70 -13.26
C VAL A 229 -18.62 16.46 -13.42
N MET A 230 -18.00 15.67 -12.54
CA MET A 230 -16.59 15.31 -12.62
C MET A 230 -16.26 14.57 -13.92
N ALA A 231 -17.05 13.56 -14.29
CA ALA A 231 -16.89 12.84 -15.56
C ALA A 231 -17.08 13.77 -16.77
N GLY A 232 -18.12 14.62 -16.74
CA GLY A 232 -18.39 15.61 -17.80
C GLY A 232 -17.28 16.64 -17.98
N VAL A 233 -16.74 17.17 -16.87
CA VAL A 233 -15.61 18.10 -16.86
C VAL A 233 -14.38 17.45 -17.49
N PHE A 234 -14.05 16.21 -17.13
CA PHE A 234 -12.89 15.53 -17.71
C PHE A 234 -13.04 15.33 -19.23
N ARG A 235 -14.23 14.94 -19.71
CA ARG A 235 -14.52 14.82 -21.14
C ARG A 235 -14.41 16.16 -21.86
N GLN A 236 -14.97 17.24 -21.29
CA GLN A 236 -14.87 18.58 -21.87
C GLN A 236 -13.43 19.10 -21.88
N MET A 237 -12.64 18.81 -20.85
CA MET A 237 -11.21 19.13 -20.83
C MET A 237 -10.45 18.35 -21.91
N THR A 238 -10.79 17.09 -22.13
CA THR A 238 -10.20 16.25 -23.19
C THR A 238 -10.49 16.84 -24.57
N ASP A 239 -11.74 17.22 -24.82
CA ASP A 239 -12.20 17.91 -26.04
C ASP A 239 -11.52 19.28 -26.23
N HIS A 240 -11.26 19.99 -25.15
CA HIS A 240 -10.57 21.27 -25.18
C HIS A 240 -9.09 21.10 -25.56
N TYR A 241 -8.41 20.08 -25.00
CA TYR A 241 -7.01 19.78 -25.32
C TYR A 241 -6.85 19.35 -26.77
N SER A 242 -7.69 18.45 -27.28
CA SER A 242 -7.61 17.96 -28.65
C SER A 242 -7.74 19.08 -29.71
N ARG A 243 -8.50 20.14 -29.41
CA ARG A 243 -8.71 21.27 -30.33
C ARG A 243 -7.65 22.38 -30.24
N ARG A 244 -6.98 22.53 -29.09
CA ARG A 244 -6.17 23.75 -28.78
C ARG A 244 -4.75 23.48 -28.32
N ARG A 245 -4.37 22.23 -28.04
CA ARG A 245 -3.06 21.87 -27.49
C ARG A 245 -2.38 20.82 -28.36
N LYS A 246 -1.04 20.81 -28.32
CA LYS A 246 -0.22 19.80 -29.01
C LYS A 246 -0.20 18.47 -28.26
N ASN A 247 -0.24 18.51 -26.93
CA ASN A 247 -0.28 17.31 -26.08
C ASN A 247 -1.73 16.97 -25.73
N SER A 248 -2.01 15.67 -25.56
CA SER A 248 -3.29 15.20 -25.02
C SER A 248 -3.43 15.59 -23.55
N LEU A 249 -4.68 15.68 -23.06
CA LEU A 249 -4.93 15.89 -21.62
C LEU A 249 -4.28 14.79 -20.79
N PHE A 250 -4.39 13.54 -21.26
CA PHE A 250 -3.80 12.37 -20.65
C PHE A 250 -2.29 12.54 -20.46
N THR A 251 -1.56 12.89 -21.53
CA THR A 251 -0.10 13.05 -21.47
C THR A 251 0.33 14.20 -20.55
N ASP A 252 -0.45 15.28 -20.47
CA ASP A 252 -0.17 16.39 -19.57
C ASP A 252 -0.40 16.04 -18.09
N TYR A 253 -1.38 15.19 -17.80
CA TYR A 253 -1.72 14.82 -16.42
C TYR A 253 -0.96 13.60 -15.91
N PHE A 254 -0.75 12.59 -16.75
CA PHE A 254 -0.23 11.28 -16.38
C PHE A 254 1.11 10.93 -17.03
N GLY A 255 1.62 11.79 -17.93
CA GLY A 255 2.88 11.55 -18.63
C GLY A 255 2.73 10.64 -19.84
N SER A 256 3.87 10.21 -20.38
CA SER A 256 3.92 9.28 -21.52
C SER A 256 4.35 7.91 -21.04
N LYS A 257 3.94 6.87 -21.77
CA LYS A 257 4.42 5.51 -21.55
C LYS A 257 5.93 5.49 -21.79
N GLY A 258 6.69 5.12 -20.76
CA GLY A 258 8.14 5.05 -20.78
C GLY A 258 8.61 3.61 -20.72
N THR A 259 9.88 3.38 -21.05
CA THR A 259 10.57 2.14 -20.71
C THR A 259 11.76 2.52 -19.86
N VAL A 260 11.81 2.01 -18.64
CA VAL A 260 12.88 2.30 -17.68
C VAL A 260 13.61 1.02 -17.30
N PRO A 261 14.92 1.08 -17.02
CA PRO A 261 15.63 -0.04 -16.42
C PRO A 261 14.92 -0.49 -15.13
N TYR A 262 14.94 -1.79 -14.88
CA TYR A 262 14.31 -2.39 -13.71
C TYR A 262 15.24 -3.43 -13.09
N ASP A 263 15.59 -3.27 -11.82
CA ASP A 263 16.49 -4.19 -11.12
C ASP A 263 15.67 -5.29 -10.41
N ILE A 264 15.42 -6.39 -11.14
CA ILE A 264 14.67 -7.51 -10.58
C ILE A 264 15.41 -8.10 -9.38
N PHE A 265 14.72 -8.22 -8.24
CA PHE A 265 15.32 -8.65 -6.98
C PHE A 265 16.57 -7.84 -6.59
N GLU A 266 16.54 -6.50 -6.75
CA GLU A 266 17.64 -5.55 -6.53
C GLU A 266 18.55 -5.88 -5.32
N THR A 267 17.95 -6.34 -4.22
CA THR A 267 18.63 -6.56 -2.93
C THR A 267 18.97 -8.02 -2.63
N VAL A 268 18.71 -8.95 -3.55
CA VAL A 268 18.90 -10.39 -3.34
C VAL A 268 20.15 -10.87 -4.09
N PRO A 269 21.00 -11.71 -3.47
CA PRO A 269 22.09 -12.38 -4.18
C PRO A 269 21.52 -13.47 -5.13
N LEU A 270 20.92 -13.04 -6.24
CA LEU A 270 20.24 -13.90 -7.21
C LEU A 270 21.22 -14.41 -8.25
N TYR A 271 21.46 -15.72 -8.28
CA TYR A 271 22.30 -16.30 -9.33
C TYR A 271 21.48 -16.60 -10.59
N LYS A 272 21.69 -15.81 -11.64
CA LYS A 272 21.07 -16.01 -12.95
C LYS A 272 21.70 -17.23 -13.64
N THR A 273 21.10 -18.41 -13.45
CA THR A 273 21.54 -19.63 -14.14
C THR A 273 21.43 -19.48 -15.67
N LYS A 274 22.16 -20.31 -16.45
CA LYS A 274 22.08 -20.27 -17.92
C LYS A 274 20.65 -20.37 -18.47
N LYS A 275 19.75 -21.04 -17.75
CA LYS A 275 18.31 -21.14 -18.09
C LYS A 275 17.61 -19.77 -18.12
N TYR A 276 18.03 -18.85 -17.26
CA TYR A 276 17.41 -17.53 -17.08
C TYR A 276 18.29 -16.36 -17.55
N LYS A 277 19.59 -16.58 -17.77
CA LYS A 277 20.56 -15.52 -18.17
C LYS A 277 20.42 -15.04 -19.63
N ASN A 278 20.01 -15.94 -20.54
CA ASN A 278 19.94 -15.67 -21.98
C ASN A 278 18.51 -15.77 -22.53
N ARG A 279 17.50 -15.61 -21.67
CA ARG A 279 16.11 -15.73 -22.07
C ARG A 279 15.55 -14.35 -22.34
N ASP A 280 15.32 -14.06 -23.61
CA ASP A 280 14.57 -12.87 -24.00
C ASP A 280 13.08 -13.19 -23.93
N TYR A 281 12.34 -12.43 -23.13
CA TYR A 281 10.89 -12.56 -23.03
C TYR A 281 10.23 -11.31 -22.48
N ASP A 282 8.95 -11.17 -22.83
CA ASP A 282 8.08 -10.14 -22.30
C ASP A 282 7.07 -10.80 -21.36
N TYR A 283 6.94 -10.27 -20.16
CA TYR A 283 5.93 -10.64 -19.19
C TYR A 283 4.94 -9.50 -19.03
N ALA A 284 3.78 -9.63 -19.66
CA ALA A 284 2.70 -8.66 -19.55
C ALA A 284 1.95 -8.89 -18.23
N VAL A 285 2.13 -7.95 -17.29
CA VAL A 285 1.36 -7.89 -16.04
C VAL A 285 -0.06 -7.40 -16.33
N ASP A 286 -0.16 -6.39 -17.20
CA ASP A 286 -1.42 -5.80 -17.66
C ASP A 286 -1.28 -5.32 -19.12
N ARG A 287 -2.35 -4.76 -19.68
CA ARG A 287 -2.35 -4.09 -20.99
C ARG A 287 -1.20 -3.08 -21.11
N ASP A 288 -0.96 -2.31 -20.05
CA ASP A 288 -0.02 -1.19 -20.10
C ASP A 288 1.31 -1.44 -19.41
N ARG A 289 1.43 -2.50 -18.61
CA ARG A 289 2.65 -2.85 -17.88
C ARG A 289 3.27 -4.14 -18.36
N ILE A 290 4.46 -4.02 -18.94
CA ILE A 290 5.18 -5.14 -19.53
C ILE A 290 6.61 -5.12 -19.01
N PHE A 291 7.03 -6.23 -18.41
CA PHE A 291 8.42 -6.46 -18.03
C PHE A 291 9.15 -7.13 -19.17
N HIS A 292 10.27 -6.55 -19.57
CA HIS A 292 11.11 -7.01 -20.65
C HIS A 292 12.38 -7.60 -20.06
N SER A 293 12.70 -8.84 -20.41
CA SER A 293 14.01 -9.43 -20.18
C SER A 293 14.75 -9.46 -21.51
N SER A 294 15.93 -8.85 -21.59
CA SER A 294 16.85 -9.03 -22.72
C SER A 294 18.29 -9.18 -22.27
N HIS A 295 18.94 -10.27 -22.65
CA HIS A 295 20.35 -10.54 -22.30
C HIS A 295 20.63 -10.45 -20.79
N GLY A 296 19.64 -10.79 -19.95
CA GLY A 296 19.73 -10.74 -18.50
C GLY A 296 19.54 -9.35 -17.87
N TRP A 297 19.35 -8.32 -18.70
CA TRP A 297 18.90 -6.98 -18.30
C TRP A 297 17.38 -6.94 -18.27
N TRP A 298 16.86 -6.17 -17.34
CA TRP A 298 15.44 -6.02 -17.14
C TRP A 298 15.04 -4.57 -17.33
N SER A 299 13.92 -4.37 -18.01
CA SER A 299 13.26 -3.08 -18.10
C SER A 299 11.76 -3.27 -17.94
N VAL A 300 11.08 -2.22 -17.51
CA VAL A 300 9.63 -2.21 -17.43
C VAL A 300 9.11 -1.08 -18.31
N THR A 301 8.15 -1.43 -19.16
CA THR A 301 7.36 -0.47 -19.91
C THR A 301 6.05 -0.24 -19.18
N GLY A 302 5.72 1.02 -18.95
CA GLY A 302 4.51 1.42 -18.23
C GLY A 302 4.36 2.93 -18.15
N TYR A 303 3.31 3.37 -17.47
CA TYR A 303 3.21 4.76 -17.05
C TYR A 303 3.92 4.91 -15.70
N ASP A 304 4.69 5.99 -15.55
CA ASP A 304 5.28 6.33 -14.26
C ASP A 304 4.15 6.50 -13.25
N HIS A 305 4.22 5.73 -12.17
CA HIS A 305 3.35 5.97 -11.04
C HIS A 305 3.95 7.10 -10.20
N PRO A 306 3.31 8.27 -10.12
CA PRO A 306 3.76 9.29 -9.19
C PRO A 306 3.69 8.69 -7.78
N ARG A 307 4.77 8.79 -7.00
CA ARG A 307 4.76 8.40 -5.58
C ARG A 307 3.80 9.33 -4.82
N GLY A 308 2.51 8.98 -4.80
CA GLY A 308 1.43 9.76 -4.17
C GLY A 308 0.42 10.37 -5.14
N ARG A 309 -0.45 11.23 -4.62
CA ARG A 309 -1.58 11.84 -5.36
C ARG A 309 -1.11 12.66 -6.56
N ASN A 310 -1.88 12.63 -7.65
CA ASN A 310 -1.64 13.53 -8.77
C ASN A 310 -2.02 14.97 -8.39
N ILE A 311 -1.04 15.86 -8.25
CA ILE A 311 -1.25 17.24 -7.79
C ILE A 311 -2.18 18.03 -8.72
N LYS A 312 -2.08 17.82 -10.05
CA LYS A 312 -2.96 18.49 -11.01
C LYS A 312 -4.39 17.99 -10.84
N MET A 313 -4.58 16.68 -10.66
CA MET A 313 -5.90 16.09 -10.44
C MET A 313 -6.51 16.51 -9.10
N HIS A 314 -5.70 16.52 -8.04
CA HIS A 314 -6.10 17.00 -6.72
C HIS A 314 -6.64 18.43 -6.78
N LYS A 315 -5.93 19.36 -7.44
CA LYS A 315 -6.38 20.75 -7.61
C LYS A 315 -7.67 20.84 -8.42
N LEU A 316 -7.85 20.00 -9.44
CA LEU A 316 -9.07 19.95 -10.24
C LEU A 316 -10.28 19.54 -9.39
N VAL A 317 -10.17 18.44 -8.64
CA VAL A 317 -11.28 17.92 -7.82
C VAL A 317 -11.57 18.83 -6.63
N ASP A 318 -10.55 19.41 -5.98
CA ASP A 318 -10.73 20.39 -4.91
C ASP A 318 -11.48 21.64 -5.39
N ASN A 319 -11.15 22.13 -6.60
CA ASN A 319 -11.85 23.26 -7.19
C ASN A 319 -13.28 22.90 -7.64
N LEU A 320 -13.49 21.68 -8.14
CA LEU A 320 -14.82 21.19 -8.48
C LEU A 320 -15.72 21.13 -7.25
N ASP A 321 -15.23 20.61 -6.11
CA ASP A 321 -15.96 20.63 -4.83
C ASP A 321 -16.30 22.07 -4.39
N ARG A 322 -15.36 23.01 -4.54
CA ARG A 322 -15.59 24.43 -4.28
C ARG A 322 -16.69 25.01 -5.18
N CYS A 323 -16.63 24.77 -6.50
CA CYS A 323 -17.63 25.25 -7.46
C CYS A 323 -19.03 24.68 -7.18
N ILE A 324 -19.14 23.39 -6.86
CA ILE A 324 -20.41 22.74 -6.49
C ILE A 324 -21.03 23.43 -5.27
N ARG A 325 -20.24 23.65 -4.21
CA ARG A 325 -20.74 24.31 -2.99
C ARG A 325 -21.23 25.73 -3.26
N LEU A 326 -20.51 26.48 -4.10
CA LEU A 326 -20.93 27.83 -4.49
C LEU A 326 -22.22 27.80 -5.33
N HIS A 327 -22.31 26.88 -6.30
CA HIS A 327 -23.46 26.75 -7.20
C HIS A 327 -24.76 26.41 -6.46
N TYR A 328 -24.68 25.54 -5.45
CA TYR A 328 -25.83 25.16 -4.62
C TYR A 328 -25.98 25.98 -3.32
N ASN A 329 -25.27 27.10 -3.19
CA ASN A 329 -25.31 28.01 -2.03
C ASN A 329 -25.06 27.33 -0.66
N LEU A 330 -24.19 26.31 -0.64
CA LEU A 330 -23.81 25.59 0.58
C LEU A 330 -22.69 26.37 1.31
N THR A 331 -22.95 26.83 2.53
CA THR A 331 -22.12 27.84 3.21
C THR A 331 -20.74 27.33 3.64
N ARG A 332 -19.74 28.22 3.54
CA ARG A 332 -18.27 28.04 3.66
C ARG A 332 -17.66 27.14 2.58
N ALA A 333 -17.76 27.58 1.31
CA ALA A 333 -16.73 27.21 0.33
C ALA A 333 -15.35 27.58 0.92
N SER A 334 -14.36 26.70 0.79
CA SER A 334 -13.00 26.97 1.27
C SER A 334 -12.55 28.36 0.83
N GLU A 335 -12.06 29.18 1.77
CA GLU A 335 -11.48 30.50 1.46
C GLU A 335 -10.31 30.37 0.49
N ARG A 336 -9.63 29.20 0.51
CA ARG A 336 -8.56 28.89 -0.41
C ARG A 336 -9.13 28.65 -1.81
N ILE A 337 -8.78 29.53 -2.74
CA ILE A 337 -9.10 29.39 -4.16
C ILE A 337 -7.98 28.55 -4.79
N PRO A 338 -8.27 27.33 -5.29
CA PRO A 338 -7.29 26.59 -6.06
C PRO A 338 -6.89 27.41 -7.30
N GLN A 339 -5.59 27.59 -7.49
CA GLN A 339 -5.05 28.31 -8.65
C GLN A 339 -5.22 27.46 -9.91
N LEU A 340 -6.40 27.55 -10.54
CA LEU A 340 -6.70 26.94 -11.83
C LEU A 340 -6.95 28.01 -12.90
N PRO A 341 -6.57 27.75 -14.16
CA PRO A 341 -6.86 28.63 -15.27
C PRO A 341 -8.37 28.92 -15.43
N ALA A 342 -8.72 30.14 -15.81
CA ALA A 342 -10.10 30.58 -15.99
C ALA A 342 -10.92 29.68 -16.96
N TRP A 343 -10.27 29.08 -17.96
CA TRP A 343 -10.93 28.18 -18.90
C TRP A 343 -11.39 26.87 -18.23
N MET A 344 -10.68 26.35 -17.23
CA MET A 344 -11.10 25.16 -16.47
C MET A 344 -12.31 25.49 -15.60
N ASN A 345 -12.29 26.65 -14.92
CA ASN A 345 -13.44 27.13 -14.14
C ASN A 345 -14.70 27.29 -15.02
N LYS A 346 -14.52 27.81 -16.25
CA LYS A 346 -15.61 27.90 -17.20
C LYS A 346 -16.20 26.53 -17.52
N ILE A 347 -15.36 25.54 -17.82
CA ILE A 347 -15.83 24.17 -18.11
C ILE A 347 -16.60 23.58 -16.93
N ILE A 348 -16.10 23.73 -15.70
CA ILE A 348 -16.77 23.25 -14.49
C ILE A 348 -18.17 23.88 -14.34
N ASN A 349 -18.26 25.20 -14.46
CA ASN A 349 -19.52 25.92 -14.33
C ASN A 349 -20.49 25.58 -15.47
N ASP A 350 -20.00 25.47 -16.71
CA ASP A 350 -20.83 25.09 -17.86
C ASP A 350 -21.41 23.67 -17.67
N GLU A 351 -20.64 22.74 -17.13
CA GLU A 351 -21.10 21.37 -16.84
C GLU A 351 -22.12 21.31 -15.68
N LEU A 352 -21.93 22.12 -14.63
CA LEU A 352 -22.92 22.26 -13.55
C LEU A 352 -24.28 22.74 -14.07
N VAL A 353 -24.27 23.75 -14.94
CA VAL A 353 -25.49 24.26 -15.58
C VAL A 353 -26.16 23.19 -16.45
N ARG A 354 -25.37 22.40 -17.21
CA ARG A 354 -25.92 21.28 -18.00
C ARG A 354 -26.56 20.22 -17.13
N TRP A 355 -25.93 19.88 -16.00
CA TRP A 355 -26.46 18.91 -15.06
C TRP A 355 -27.80 19.37 -14.47
N ASP A 356 -27.91 20.63 -14.07
CA ASP A 356 -29.17 21.19 -13.59
C ASP A 356 -30.28 21.18 -14.66
N GLN A 357 -29.93 21.48 -15.91
CA GLN A 357 -30.86 21.39 -17.03
C GLN A 357 -31.33 19.95 -17.26
N HIS A 358 -30.44 18.98 -17.14
CA HIS A 358 -30.76 17.55 -17.23
C HIS A 358 -31.70 17.13 -16.10
N LEU A 359 -31.40 17.48 -14.85
CA LEU A 359 -32.28 17.22 -13.70
C LEU A 359 -33.65 17.89 -13.87
N ALA A 360 -33.69 19.12 -14.37
CA ALA A 360 -34.94 19.81 -14.67
C ALA A 360 -35.76 19.10 -15.77
N ALA A 361 -35.09 18.55 -16.80
CA ALA A 361 -35.75 17.78 -17.84
C ALA A 361 -36.35 16.46 -17.30
N LEU A 362 -35.61 15.73 -16.45
CA LEU A 362 -36.12 14.53 -15.77
C LEU A 362 -37.32 14.84 -14.87
N ARG A 363 -37.28 15.96 -14.13
CA ARG A 363 -38.41 16.44 -13.32
C ARG A 363 -39.63 16.84 -14.15
N ARG A 364 -39.45 17.27 -15.41
CA ARG A 364 -40.56 17.56 -16.33
C ARG A 364 -41.17 16.30 -16.93
N GLN A 365 -40.39 15.23 -17.09
CA GLN A 365 -40.83 13.96 -17.67
C GLN A 365 -41.48 13.01 -16.64
N THR A 366 -41.29 13.27 -15.35
CA THR A 366 -41.94 12.51 -14.28
C THR A 366 -43.42 12.91 -14.19
N VAL A 367 -44.25 12.17 -14.92
CA VAL A 367 -45.72 12.31 -14.88
C VAL A 367 -46.21 11.96 -13.48
N THR A 368 -46.84 12.94 -12.82
CA THR A 368 -47.49 12.73 -11.53
C THR A 368 -48.79 11.95 -11.76
N VAL A 369 -48.78 10.66 -11.43
CA VAL A 369 -49.99 9.82 -11.50
C VAL A 369 -50.85 10.14 -10.28
N ASP A 370 -52.00 10.76 -10.52
CA ASP A 370 -53.01 11.03 -9.49
C ASP A 370 -53.74 9.72 -9.11
N LEU A 371 -53.32 9.12 -8.00
CA LEU A 371 -53.90 7.89 -7.48
C LEU A 371 -55.33 8.07 -6.96
N SER A 372 -55.82 9.30 -6.78
CA SER A 372 -57.21 9.55 -6.34
C SER A 372 -58.24 9.16 -7.39
N GLN A 373 -57.84 9.08 -8.66
CA GLN A 373 -58.70 8.67 -9.76
C GLN A 373 -58.73 7.15 -9.98
N LEU A 374 -57.84 6.38 -9.34
CA LEU A 374 -57.81 4.92 -9.49
C LEU A 374 -59.09 4.25 -8.99
N GLU A 375 -59.72 4.80 -7.94
CA GLU A 375 -60.98 4.26 -7.41
C GLU A 375 -62.13 4.46 -8.41
N SER A 376 -62.19 5.63 -9.06
CA SER A 376 -63.16 5.94 -10.11
C SER A 376 -62.93 5.09 -11.37
N ILE A 377 -61.66 4.90 -11.76
CA ILE A 377 -61.31 4.04 -12.90
C ILE A 377 -61.71 2.59 -12.61
N ARG A 378 -61.50 2.11 -11.37
CA ARG A 378 -61.93 0.77 -10.94
C ARG A 378 -63.45 0.62 -10.90
N SER A 379 -64.19 1.63 -10.43
CA SER A 379 -65.65 1.59 -10.42
C SER A 379 -66.23 1.61 -11.84
N ASP A 380 -65.68 2.44 -12.72
CA ASP A 380 -66.15 2.56 -14.11
C ASP A 380 -65.83 1.29 -14.91
N ALA A 381 -64.68 0.67 -14.66
CA ALA A 381 -64.32 -0.62 -15.22
C ALA A 381 -65.24 -1.75 -14.72
N ALA A 382 -65.62 -1.75 -13.43
CA ALA A 382 -66.56 -2.72 -12.89
C ALA A 382 -67.94 -2.62 -13.54
N VAL A 383 -68.48 -1.39 -13.69
CA VAL A 383 -69.75 -1.16 -14.39
C VAL A 383 -69.67 -1.59 -15.86
N THR A 384 -68.54 -1.34 -16.52
CA THR A 384 -68.33 -1.74 -17.92
C THR A 384 -68.26 -3.27 -18.06
N ARG A 385 -67.57 -3.95 -17.14
CA ARG A 385 -67.53 -5.42 -17.07
C ARG A 385 -68.93 -5.97 -16.88
N ASP A 386 -69.69 -5.46 -15.92
CA ASP A 386 -71.02 -5.97 -15.58
C ASP A 386 -72.04 -5.72 -16.72
N LYS A 387 -71.83 -4.69 -17.55
CA LYS A 387 -72.60 -4.46 -18.79
C LYS A 387 -72.20 -5.35 -19.97
N LEU A 388 -70.99 -5.89 -19.95
CA LEU A 388 -70.47 -6.80 -20.98
C LEU A 388 -70.71 -8.28 -20.62
N ILE A 389 -71.14 -8.58 -19.39
CA ILE A 389 -71.63 -9.89 -19.01
C ILE A 389 -73.05 -10.04 -19.59
N VAL A 390 -73.16 -10.82 -20.66
CA VAL A 390 -74.44 -11.25 -21.22
C VAL A 390 -74.96 -12.42 -20.38
N GLU A 391 -76.23 -12.38 -19.97
CA GLU A 391 -76.89 -13.51 -19.31
C GLU A 391 -77.05 -14.65 -20.33
N GLU A 392 -76.17 -15.66 -20.25
CA GLU A 392 -76.44 -16.95 -20.88
C GLU A 392 -77.60 -17.63 -20.13
N GLU A 393 -78.81 -17.45 -20.66
CA GLU A 393 -80.03 -18.12 -20.22
C GLU A 393 -79.85 -19.63 -20.45
N THR A 394 -79.44 -20.36 -19.41
CA THR A 394 -79.24 -21.81 -19.43
C THR A 394 -80.55 -22.51 -19.08
N ASP A 395 -81.48 -22.56 -20.02
CA ASP A 395 -82.55 -23.55 -20.01
C ASP A 395 -82.01 -24.86 -20.59
N ALA A 396 -81.70 -25.81 -19.71
CA ALA A 396 -81.30 -27.15 -20.09
C ALA A 396 -82.54 -28.04 -20.31
N PRO A 397 -82.74 -28.64 -21.50
CA PRO A 397 -83.45 -29.90 -21.62
C PRO A 397 -82.46 -31.07 -21.46
N ALA A 398 -82.94 -32.09 -20.78
CA ALA A 398 -82.23 -33.33 -20.52
C ALA A 398 -81.94 -34.15 -21.78
N GLU A 399 -80.86 -34.94 -21.66
CA GLU A 399 -80.47 -36.12 -22.45
C GLU A 399 -79.87 -35.90 -23.85
N ALA A 400 -78.55 -36.11 -23.96
CA ALA A 400 -77.97 -37.17 -24.78
C ALA A 400 -76.45 -37.28 -24.53
N ASP A 401 -76.06 -38.46 -24.08
CA ASP A 401 -74.88 -39.25 -24.44
C ASP A 401 -73.60 -38.57 -24.97
N GLY A 402 -72.46 -38.98 -24.40
CA GLY A 402 -71.24 -39.07 -25.21
C GLY A 402 -69.92 -38.69 -24.55
N VAL A 403 -69.37 -39.61 -23.76
CA VAL A 403 -67.95 -40.04 -23.82
C VAL A 403 -66.84 -39.03 -23.43
N ASP A 404 -66.17 -39.41 -22.34
CA ASP A 404 -64.75 -39.24 -22.00
C ASP A 404 -64.29 -37.94 -21.31
N ARG A 405 -64.37 -37.98 -19.97
CA ARG A 405 -63.44 -37.28 -19.10
C ARG A 405 -62.31 -38.23 -18.71
N THR A 406 -61.17 -37.60 -18.48
CA THR A 406 -60.05 -38.00 -17.60
C THR A 406 -59.00 -38.94 -18.20
N MET A 407 -57.69 -38.68 -18.08
CA MET A 407 -56.98 -37.60 -17.41
C MET A 407 -55.48 -37.67 -17.75
N SER A 408 -54.83 -36.55 -17.46
CA SER A 408 -53.45 -36.46 -16.93
C SER A 408 -52.30 -36.36 -17.93
N GLN A 409 -51.75 -35.14 -18.02
CA GLN A 409 -50.44 -34.75 -17.46
C GLN A 409 -50.23 -33.27 -17.83
N ALA A 410 -49.74 -32.35 -17.00
CA ALA A 410 -49.10 -32.41 -15.70
C ALA A 410 -49.09 -30.99 -15.11
N ALA A 411 -49.12 -30.87 -13.78
CA ALA A 411 -48.33 -29.87 -13.05
C ALA A 411 -48.45 -30.20 -11.56
N ASN A 412 -47.44 -30.91 -11.04
CA ASN A 412 -47.32 -31.19 -9.62
C ASN A 412 -46.77 -29.93 -8.92
N PHE A 413 -47.55 -29.44 -7.95
CA PHE A 413 -47.10 -28.61 -6.85
C PHE A 413 -46.27 -29.46 -5.87
N GLN A 414 -45.20 -28.88 -5.33
CA GLN A 414 -44.84 -29.06 -3.93
C GLN A 414 -44.54 -27.68 -3.35
N ALA A 415 -45.47 -27.17 -2.54
CA ALA A 415 -45.21 -26.21 -1.48
C ALA A 415 -46.30 -26.44 -0.42
N ALA A 416 -45.89 -27.04 0.70
CA ALA A 416 -46.65 -27.20 1.92
C ALA A 416 -46.70 -25.86 2.70
N ASP A 417 -47.91 -25.41 3.03
CA ASP A 417 -48.44 -25.17 4.39
C ASP A 417 -48.23 -23.69 4.80
N PHE A 418 -49.22 -22.80 4.74
CA PHE A 418 -50.41 -22.63 5.60
C PHE A 418 -50.10 -22.69 7.10
N ASP A 419 -50.01 -21.52 7.75
CA ASP A 419 -51.06 -21.16 8.73
C ASP A 419 -51.17 -19.64 8.93
N MET A 420 -52.41 -19.15 8.93
CA MET A 420 -52.80 -17.75 9.10
C MET A 420 -54.20 -17.73 9.70
N GLN A 421 -54.36 -17.20 10.91
CA GLN A 421 -55.52 -16.48 11.50
C GLN A 421 -55.40 -16.51 13.04
N GLU A 422 -55.66 -15.48 13.85
CA GLU A 422 -56.73 -14.47 13.82
C GLU A 422 -56.32 -13.12 14.47
N HIS A 423 -57.21 -12.16 14.26
CA HIS A 423 -57.16 -10.71 14.50
C HIS A 423 -57.35 -10.27 15.98
N CYS A 424 -56.93 -9.03 16.30
CA CYS A 424 -57.12 -8.29 17.56
C CYS A 424 -58.61 -8.12 17.96
N PRO A 425 -58.96 -7.80 19.24
CA PRO A 425 -58.97 -6.39 19.69
C PRO A 425 -58.83 -6.08 21.21
N GLY A 426 -58.30 -4.89 21.52
CA GLY A 426 -58.96 -3.87 22.36
C GLY A 426 -59.09 -3.98 23.89
N ALA A 427 -58.78 -2.84 24.55
CA ALA A 427 -59.41 -2.25 25.74
C ALA A 427 -58.72 -2.37 27.13
N ASP A 428 -58.18 -1.22 27.54
CA ASP A 428 -58.48 -0.48 28.77
C ASP A 428 -58.08 -0.99 30.18
N ARG A 429 -57.29 -0.10 30.82
CA ARG A 429 -57.44 0.48 32.18
C ARG A 429 -56.91 -0.27 33.42
N LYS A 430 -55.92 0.43 34.03
CA LYS A 430 -55.67 0.78 35.46
C LYS A 430 -54.22 0.40 35.82
N GLY A 431 -53.32 1.35 36.09
CA GLY A 431 -53.20 2.11 37.34
C GLY A 431 -52.37 1.27 38.34
N ARG A 432 -51.39 1.72 39.11
CA ARG A 432 -50.83 3.01 39.52
C ARG A 432 -49.62 2.66 40.45
N ALA A 433 -48.64 3.57 40.55
CA ALA A 433 -47.69 3.79 41.67
C ALA A 433 -46.56 2.77 41.90
N GLU A 434 -45.29 3.20 41.76
CA GLU A 434 -44.34 3.68 42.82
C GLU A 434 -43.43 2.49 43.23
N GLU A 435 -42.12 2.57 43.48
CA GLU A 435 -41.23 3.65 43.88
C GLU A 435 -39.76 3.17 43.78
N ASN A 436 -38.85 4.13 43.54
CA ASN A 436 -37.48 4.30 44.07
C ASN A 436 -36.37 3.21 44.00
N GLY A 437 -35.18 3.69 43.59
CA GLY A 437 -33.95 3.42 44.36
C GLY A 437 -32.61 3.33 43.60
N GLN A 438 -32.04 4.45 43.18
CA GLN A 438 -30.59 4.73 43.32
C GLN A 438 -30.32 5.20 44.77
N PRO A 439 -29.12 5.02 45.36
CA PRO A 439 -27.96 5.94 45.18
C PRO A 439 -26.59 5.18 45.19
N GLY A 440 -25.41 5.69 44.80
CA GLY A 440 -24.73 6.98 45.10
C GLY A 440 -24.22 6.99 46.56
N GLU A 441 -23.01 7.37 46.98
CA GLU A 441 -21.79 7.94 46.39
C GLU A 441 -20.75 8.13 47.55
N GLU A 442 -19.52 8.55 47.23
CA GLU A 442 -18.46 9.17 48.08
C GLU A 442 -17.62 8.24 49.00
N GLY A 443 -16.29 8.35 49.14
CA GLY A 443 -15.26 9.28 48.66
C GLY A 443 -14.11 9.31 49.69
N LEU A 444 -12.82 9.26 49.29
CA LEU A 444 -11.72 9.81 50.11
C LEU A 444 -10.43 10.05 49.30
N ARG A 445 -9.86 11.24 49.50
CA ARG A 445 -8.57 11.74 49.01
C ARG A 445 -7.40 11.23 49.86
N THR A 446 -6.23 11.02 49.26
CA THR A 446 -4.95 11.64 49.69
C THR A 446 -3.91 11.56 48.56
N SER A 447 -3.11 12.62 48.48
CA SER A 447 -1.97 12.94 47.62
C SER A 447 -0.75 12.04 47.80
N GLU A 448 0.05 11.87 46.74
CA GLU A 448 1.50 12.13 46.73
C GLU A 448 2.06 12.06 45.29
N ASP A 449 3.00 12.97 45.02
CA ASP A 449 3.63 13.29 43.73
C ASP A 449 4.46 12.16 43.13
N LYS A 450 4.54 12.10 41.79
CA LYS A 450 5.80 12.03 41.04
C LYS A 450 5.62 12.24 39.54
N GLU A 451 6.50 13.07 39.02
CA GLU A 451 6.76 13.40 37.62
C GLU A 451 6.97 12.14 36.78
N ASP A 452 6.38 12.09 35.59
CA ASP A 452 7.05 11.58 34.39
C ASP A 452 6.38 12.21 33.15
N LYS A 453 7.20 12.93 32.39
CA LYS A 453 6.83 13.52 31.10
C LYS A 453 6.72 12.40 30.08
N GLU A 454 5.50 12.05 29.69
CA GLU A 454 5.27 11.27 28.47
C GLU A 454 5.44 12.18 27.25
N GLU A 455 6.51 11.94 26.50
CA GLU A 455 6.72 12.48 25.16
C GLU A 455 5.66 11.91 24.22
N SER A 456 4.81 12.81 23.73
CA SER A 456 3.84 12.55 22.68
C SER A 456 4.55 12.26 21.36
N ILE A 457 4.37 11.06 20.81
CA ILE A 457 4.74 10.71 19.44
C ILE A 457 3.84 11.51 18.49
N SER A 458 4.42 12.56 17.88
CA SER A 458 3.78 13.43 16.90
C SER A 458 4.05 12.93 15.48
N SER A 459 2.99 12.66 14.72
CA SER A 459 3.02 12.28 13.31
C SER A 459 3.11 13.52 12.39
N GLY A 460 4.33 13.97 12.09
CA GLY A 460 4.77 14.89 10.99
C GLY A 460 4.35 16.39 11.07
N PRO A 461 5.05 17.36 10.42
CA PRO A 461 6.39 17.41 9.80
C PRO A 461 7.34 18.33 10.60
N ALA A 462 8.18 17.78 11.44
CA ALA A 462 9.39 18.44 11.95
C ALA A 462 10.26 17.32 12.55
N LEU A 463 10.88 16.53 11.66
CA LEU A 463 11.76 15.44 12.07
C LEU A 463 12.96 15.97 12.88
N LEU A 464 13.35 17.22 12.61
CA LEU A 464 14.45 17.93 13.25
C LEU A 464 13.94 19.15 14.03
N ASN A 465 14.58 19.44 15.17
CA ASN A 465 14.34 20.63 15.96
C ASN A 465 15.07 21.87 15.37
N PRO A 466 14.76 23.11 15.82
CA PRO A 466 15.38 24.32 15.25
C PRO A 466 16.91 24.40 15.42
N GLN A 467 17.48 23.82 16.47
CA GLN A 467 18.93 23.79 16.69
C GLN A 467 19.62 22.80 15.74
N GLU A 468 18.99 21.67 15.46
CA GLU A 468 19.45 20.64 14.53
C GLU A 468 19.42 21.14 13.08
N VAL A 469 18.35 21.83 12.68
CA VAL A 469 18.26 22.49 11.36
C VAL A 469 19.34 23.56 11.23
N ARG A 470 19.57 24.36 12.28
CA ARG A 470 20.63 25.37 12.29
C ARG A 470 22.02 24.75 12.18
N LEU A 471 22.27 23.61 12.83
CA LEU A 471 23.53 22.89 12.72
C LEU A 471 23.78 22.41 11.29
N LEU A 472 22.81 21.75 10.66
CA LEU A 472 22.92 21.29 9.27
C LEU A 472 23.13 22.45 8.29
N SER A 473 22.43 23.56 8.46
CA SER A 473 22.62 24.77 7.65
C SER A 473 24.03 25.37 7.80
N CYS A 474 24.60 25.35 9.01
CA CYS A 474 25.99 25.77 9.23
C CYS A 474 26.99 24.81 8.57
N LEU A 475 26.76 23.49 8.66
CA LEU A 475 27.63 22.48 8.04
C LEU A 475 27.61 22.56 6.50
N LEU A 476 26.46 22.79 5.87
CA LEU A 476 26.35 22.95 4.41
C LEU A 476 27.10 24.18 3.88
N ARG A 477 27.09 25.28 4.66
CA ARG A 477 27.71 26.57 4.31
C ARG A 477 29.18 26.68 4.74
N GLY A 478 29.65 25.79 5.61
CA GLY A 478 30.99 25.83 6.20
C GLY A 478 31.16 26.93 7.27
N ASP A 479 30.09 27.29 7.97
CA ASP A 479 30.07 28.33 9.00
C ASP A 479 30.61 27.82 10.36
N SER A 480 31.01 28.74 11.25
CA SER A 480 31.50 28.38 12.60
C SER A 480 30.38 27.79 13.49
N LEU A 481 30.72 26.71 14.21
CA LEU A 481 29.86 26.03 15.19
C LEU A 481 29.99 26.57 16.63
N ASP A 482 30.66 27.71 16.83
CA ASP A 482 30.91 28.29 18.16
C ASP A 482 29.63 28.61 18.95
N TRP A 483 28.51 28.82 18.25
CA TRP A 483 27.21 29.08 18.86
C TRP A 483 26.71 27.91 19.73
N VAL A 484 27.04 26.67 19.38
CA VAL A 484 26.63 25.47 20.13
C VAL A 484 27.23 25.48 21.54
N LYS A 485 28.50 25.91 21.66
CA LYS A 485 29.20 26.04 22.94
C LYS A 485 28.62 27.17 23.80
N HIS A 486 28.09 28.22 23.19
CA HIS A 486 27.45 29.34 23.89
C HIS A 486 26.04 28.98 24.40
N GLU A 487 25.36 28.01 23.78
CA GLU A 487 24.05 27.50 24.21
C GLU A 487 24.16 26.36 25.24
N GLY A 488 25.38 25.90 25.57
CA GLY A 488 25.63 24.95 26.65
C GLY A 488 25.52 23.47 26.25
N GLU A 489 25.43 23.17 24.95
CA GLU A 489 25.34 21.81 24.42
C GLU A 489 26.67 21.33 23.82
N ALA A 490 26.86 20.02 23.75
CA ALA A 490 28.00 19.41 23.08
C ALA A 490 27.64 19.15 21.60
N VAL A 491 28.52 19.58 20.69
CA VAL A 491 28.35 19.37 19.24
C VAL A 491 28.12 17.89 18.91
N SER A 492 28.81 16.98 19.59
CA SER A 492 28.64 15.53 19.42
C SER A 492 27.22 15.04 19.73
N LEU A 493 26.55 15.60 20.74
CA LEU A 493 25.18 15.19 21.10
C LEU A 493 24.16 15.62 20.05
N LEU A 494 24.34 16.81 19.45
CA LEU A 494 23.49 17.27 18.35
C LEU A 494 23.74 16.44 17.09
N VAL A 495 25.00 16.10 16.79
CA VAL A 495 25.36 15.22 15.67
C VAL A 495 24.74 13.83 15.85
N ASP A 496 24.84 13.23 17.03
CA ASP A 496 24.23 11.93 17.34
C ASP A 496 22.70 11.99 17.22
N SER A 497 22.07 13.05 17.72
CA SER A 497 20.63 13.26 17.61
C SER A 497 20.18 13.38 16.15
N ILE A 498 20.89 14.17 15.33
CA ILE A 498 20.60 14.34 13.90
C ILE A 498 20.80 13.02 13.16
N ASN A 499 21.93 12.34 13.35
CA ASN A 499 22.20 11.05 12.72
C ASN A 499 21.15 10.02 13.10
N THR A 500 20.71 9.98 14.36
CA THR A 500 19.64 9.07 14.81
C THR A 500 18.30 9.40 14.14
N LYS A 501 17.93 10.67 14.05
CA LYS A 501 16.64 11.11 13.46
C LYS A 501 16.60 10.97 11.95
N LEU A 502 17.72 11.22 11.28
CA LEU A 502 17.84 11.11 9.82
C LEU A 502 18.14 9.68 9.37
N TYR A 503 18.50 8.78 10.29
CA TYR A 503 18.78 7.38 9.97
C TYR A 503 17.61 6.70 9.26
N ASP A 504 16.37 6.94 9.68
CA ASP A 504 15.20 6.32 9.06
C ASP A 504 14.97 6.78 7.60
N GLN A 505 15.48 7.96 7.25
CA GLN A 505 15.31 8.56 5.92
C GLN A 505 16.49 8.28 4.99
N PHE A 506 17.72 8.40 5.50
CA PHE A 506 18.95 8.26 4.71
C PHE A 506 19.56 6.86 4.81
N LEU A 507 19.14 6.06 5.81
CA LEU A 507 19.64 4.73 6.11
C LEU A 507 21.16 4.67 6.35
N ASP A 508 21.76 5.82 6.65
CA ASP A 508 23.18 6.01 6.89
C ASP A 508 23.42 7.20 7.84
N THR A 509 24.61 7.30 8.41
CA THR A 509 25.04 8.49 9.14
C THR A 509 25.23 9.63 8.15
N VAL A 510 24.50 10.72 8.34
CA VAL A 510 24.53 11.88 7.44
C VAL A 510 25.74 12.77 7.74
N ILE A 511 26.17 12.80 9.00
CA ILE A 511 27.30 13.60 9.48
C ILE A 511 28.39 12.67 10.02
N GLU A 512 29.63 12.84 9.55
CA GLU A 512 30.81 12.12 10.02
C GLU A 512 31.79 13.02 10.80
N GLY A 513 32.49 12.44 11.78
CA GLY A 513 33.57 13.09 12.54
C GLY A 513 33.15 13.69 13.89
N ASP A 514 33.79 13.22 14.97
CA ASP A 514 33.45 13.62 16.36
C ASP A 514 33.92 15.04 16.71
N ASP A 515 35.16 15.38 16.32
CA ASP A 515 35.80 16.68 16.64
C ASP A 515 35.65 17.73 15.52
N SER A 516 35.31 17.27 14.30
CA SER A 516 35.14 18.10 13.11
C SER A 516 34.00 17.54 12.24
N PRO A 517 32.73 17.76 12.63
CA PRO A 517 31.60 17.20 11.92
C PRO A 517 31.51 17.76 10.50
N GLN A 518 31.30 16.88 9.52
CA GLN A 518 31.08 17.20 8.12
C GLN A 518 29.93 16.36 7.57
N ILE A 519 29.14 16.92 6.67
CA ILE A 519 28.09 16.16 5.96
C ILE A 519 28.79 15.28 4.93
N ILE A 520 28.44 13.99 4.88
CA ILE A 520 28.95 13.08 3.85
C ILE A 520 28.50 13.59 2.48
N GLU A 521 29.45 13.76 1.56
CA GLU A 521 29.20 14.40 0.24
C GLU A 521 28.06 13.72 -0.54
N ASP A 522 27.91 12.41 -0.42
CA ASP A 522 26.85 11.63 -1.09
C ASP A 522 25.42 12.04 -0.65
N TYR A 523 25.27 12.63 0.54
CA TYR A 523 23.98 13.07 1.09
C TYR A 523 23.79 14.59 1.07
N ARG A 524 24.77 15.35 0.57
CA ARG A 524 24.77 16.81 0.64
C ARG A 524 23.58 17.46 -0.06
N ASP A 525 23.29 17.03 -1.29
CA ASP A 525 22.18 17.55 -2.11
C ASP A 525 20.81 17.21 -1.51
N ASP A 526 20.70 16.04 -0.89
CA ASP A 526 19.49 15.56 -0.23
C ASP A 526 19.23 16.28 1.10
N VAL A 527 20.29 16.59 1.86
CA VAL A 527 20.21 17.41 3.09
C VAL A 527 19.86 18.86 2.75
N GLU A 528 20.40 19.42 1.66
CA GLU A 528 20.02 20.75 1.19
C GLU A 528 18.54 20.80 0.80
N SER A 529 18.06 19.77 0.10
CA SER A 529 16.65 19.61 -0.24
C SER A 529 15.76 19.47 1.00
N LEU A 530 16.20 18.74 2.02
CA LEU A 530 15.50 18.58 3.30
C LEU A 530 15.35 19.91 4.03
N ILE A 531 16.42 20.71 4.13
CA ILE A 531 16.38 22.01 4.79
C ILE A 531 15.44 22.97 4.04
N ALA A 532 15.48 22.97 2.70
CA ALA A 532 14.59 23.79 1.87
C ALA A 532 13.09 23.41 1.97
N MET A 533 12.77 22.22 2.50
CA MET A 533 11.39 21.82 2.80
C MET A 533 10.94 22.22 4.22
N ILE A 534 11.89 22.51 5.12
CA ILE A 534 11.65 22.85 6.53
C ILE A 534 11.65 24.37 6.74
N GLU A 535 12.48 25.11 6.01
CA GLU A 535 12.45 26.59 5.88
C GLU A 535 11.29 27.06 4.99
#